data_AF-A0A1G1EC60-F1
#
_entry.id   AF-A0A1G1EC60-F1
#
_cell.length_a   1.000
_cell.length_b   1.000
_cell.length_c   1.000
_cell.angle_alpha   90.00
_cell.angle_beta   90.00
_cell.angle_gamma   90.00
#
_symmetry.space_group_name_H-M   'P 1'
#
loop_
_entity.id
_entity.type
_entity.pdbx_description
1 polymer ?
#
loop_
_entity_poly.entity_id
_entity_poly.type
_entity_poly.pdbx_seq_one_letter_code
_entity_poly.pdbx_strand_id
1 'polypeptide(L)'
;MLYLRWLIAVCFYHVLAGALYAEPLQGEVIFKDKRCHLCHDVTLPGTEFKPICPGLQGVRDRHDKEWVRKWLKDPAEIWKANDADVQDINVRYFKFRGGNPKPRESFMATVIGKQVILSAEEIELLIEYLWTL
;
A
#
# COMPACT_ATOMS: atom_id res chain seq x y z
N MET A 1 57.37 -4.99 -18.65
CA MET A 1 56.47 -5.13 -17.49
C MET A 1 55.66 -3.84 -17.28
N LEU A 2 54.74 -3.49 -18.19
CA LEU A 2 54.06 -2.18 -18.17
C LEU A 2 52.57 -2.22 -18.57
N TYR A 3 51.87 -3.35 -18.42
CA TYR A 3 50.45 -3.46 -18.79
C TYR A 3 49.58 -4.24 -17.80
N LEU A 4 49.96 -4.28 -16.51
CA LEU A 4 49.17 -5.00 -15.49
C LEU A 4 48.65 -4.12 -14.34
N ARG A 5 48.91 -2.80 -14.37
CA ARG A 5 48.54 -1.86 -13.30
C ARG A 5 47.36 -0.94 -13.60
N TRP A 6 46.58 -1.24 -14.65
CA TRP A 6 45.40 -0.46 -15.04
C TRP A 6 44.08 -1.26 -15.01
N LEU A 7 44.10 -2.57 -14.75
CA LEU A 7 42.87 -3.38 -14.66
C LEU A 7 42.25 -3.41 -13.25
N ILE A 8 43.00 -3.03 -12.22
CA ILE A 8 42.49 -3.05 -10.84
C ILE A 8 41.70 -1.76 -10.50
N ALA A 9 41.94 -0.66 -11.22
CA ALA A 9 41.29 0.63 -10.94
C ALA A 9 39.85 0.74 -11.47
N VAL A 10 39.44 -0.08 -12.44
CA VAL A 10 38.08 -0.02 -13.03
C VAL A 10 37.05 -0.85 -12.25
N CYS A 11 37.50 -1.85 -11.49
CA CYS A 11 36.59 -2.66 -10.65
C CYS A 11 36.18 -1.98 -9.34
N PHE A 12 36.92 -0.97 -8.87
CA PHE A 12 36.60 -0.27 -7.62
C PHE A 12 35.73 1.00 -7.79
N TYR A 13 35.38 1.38 -9.01
CA TYR A 13 34.52 2.55 -9.26
C TYR A 13 33.02 2.21 -9.37
N HIS A 14 32.65 0.96 -9.63
CA HIS A 14 31.23 0.56 -9.71
C HIS A 14 30.56 0.35 -8.34
N VAL A 15 31.34 0.27 -7.25
CA VAL A 15 30.81 -0.05 -5.93
C VAL A 15 30.38 1.20 -5.14
N LEU A 16 30.88 2.40 -5.47
CA LEU A 16 30.57 3.62 -4.71
C LEU A 16 29.40 4.47 -5.24
N ALA A 17 28.90 4.23 -6.45
CA ALA A 17 27.83 5.06 -7.03
C ALA A 17 26.41 4.57 -6.69
N GLY A 18 26.25 3.33 -6.21
CA GLY A 18 24.93 2.73 -5.96
C GLY A 18 24.18 3.25 -4.73
N ALA A 19 24.80 4.09 -3.89
CA ALA A 19 24.20 4.60 -2.65
C ALA A 19 23.47 5.95 -2.81
N LEU A 20 23.47 6.55 -4.00
CA LEU A 20 22.89 7.88 -4.23
C LEU A 20 21.51 7.88 -4.90
N TYR A 21 21.03 6.71 -5.34
CA TYR A 21 19.67 6.54 -5.85
C TYR A 21 18.96 5.51 -4.97
N ALA A 22 18.06 6.00 -4.12
CA ALA A 22 17.10 5.11 -3.47
C ALA A 22 16.17 4.59 -4.58
N GLU A 23 16.42 3.37 -5.04
CA GLU A 23 15.51 2.69 -5.95
C GLU A 23 14.14 2.58 -5.25
N PRO A 24 13.03 2.97 -5.93
CA PRO A 24 11.71 2.83 -5.35
C PRO A 24 11.47 1.37 -5.00
N LEU A 25 10.88 1.11 -3.84
CA LEU A 25 10.47 -0.24 -3.49
C LEU A 25 9.54 -0.76 -4.59
N GLN A 26 9.71 -2.02 -5.00
CA GLN A 26 8.86 -2.62 -6.04
C GLN A 26 7.36 -2.49 -5.70
N GLY A 27 7.01 -2.52 -4.41
CA GLY A 27 5.65 -2.23 -3.94
C GLY A 27 5.13 -0.82 -4.27
N GLU A 28 5.99 0.20 -4.27
CA GLU A 28 5.62 1.56 -4.67
C GLU A 28 5.27 1.62 -6.17
N VAL A 29 6.02 0.90 -7.00
CA VAL A 29 5.74 0.77 -8.44
C VAL A 29 4.39 0.09 -8.63
N ILE A 30 4.15 -1.04 -7.97
CA ILE A 30 2.86 -1.75 -8.02
C ILE A 30 1.71 -0.85 -7.55
N PHE A 31 1.91 -0.08 -6.47
CA PHE A 31 0.89 0.84 -5.94
C PHE A 31 0.48 1.90 -6.98
N LYS A 32 1.43 2.40 -7.77
CA LYS A 32 1.17 3.34 -8.87
C LYS A 32 0.50 2.65 -10.05
N ASP A 33 1.02 1.51 -10.49
CA ASP A 33 0.56 0.77 -11.66
C ASP A 33 -0.85 0.21 -11.49
N LYS A 34 -1.17 -0.29 -10.29
CA LYS A 34 -2.51 -0.75 -9.91
C LYS A 34 -3.45 0.40 -9.56
N ARG A 35 -3.00 1.65 -9.73
CA ARG A 35 -3.78 2.89 -9.60
C ARG A 35 -4.34 3.13 -8.19
N CYS A 36 -3.73 2.55 -7.16
CA CYS A 36 -4.15 2.73 -5.76
C CYS A 36 -4.13 4.21 -5.34
N HIS A 37 -3.17 4.98 -5.87
CA HIS A 37 -2.98 6.41 -5.63
C HIS A 37 -4.15 7.30 -6.10
N LEU A 38 -5.06 6.81 -6.95
CA LEU A 38 -6.22 7.59 -7.37
C LEU A 38 -7.28 7.71 -6.28
N CYS A 39 -7.29 6.76 -5.36
CA CYS A 39 -8.23 6.71 -4.25
C CYS A 39 -7.56 6.99 -2.91
N HIS A 40 -6.30 6.56 -2.75
CA HIS A 40 -5.55 6.65 -1.50
C HIS A 40 -4.41 7.67 -1.60
N ASP A 41 -4.38 8.58 -0.62
CA ASP A 41 -3.26 9.50 -0.41
C ASP A 41 -2.31 8.91 0.65
N VAL A 42 -1.08 8.61 0.26
CA VAL A 42 -0.07 8.04 1.17
C VAL A 42 0.52 9.08 2.14
N THR A 43 0.26 10.37 1.90
CA THR A 43 0.74 11.46 2.76
C THR A 43 -0.26 11.84 3.85
N LEU A 44 -1.49 11.30 3.79
CA LEU A 44 -2.54 11.56 4.76
C LEU A 44 -2.71 10.36 5.72
N PRO A 45 -3.07 10.62 6.98
CA PRO A 45 -3.39 9.55 7.92
C PRO A 45 -4.68 8.84 7.51
N GLY A 46 -4.84 7.59 7.96
CA GLY A 46 -6.08 6.83 7.68
C GLY A 46 -7.35 7.48 8.23
N THR A 47 -7.25 8.42 9.15
CA THR A 47 -8.39 9.20 9.65
C THR A 47 -8.92 10.24 8.67
N GLU A 48 -8.17 10.56 7.61
CA GLU A 48 -8.54 11.53 6.59
C GLU A 48 -8.91 10.82 5.28
N PHE A 49 -10.02 11.22 4.67
CA PHE A 49 -10.53 10.61 3.43
C PHE A 49 -10.47 11.63 2.30
N LYS A 50 -9.77 11.29 1.22
CA LYS A 50 -9.62 12.19 0.07
C LYS A 50 -9.34 11.39 -1.22
N PRO A 51 -10.23 11.41 -2.23
CA PRO A 51 -11.60 11.91 -2.19
C PRO A 51 -12.60 10.92 -1.56
N ILE A 52 -12.36 9.60 -1.64
CA ILE A 52 -13.35 8.58 -1.24
C ILE A 52 -12.81 7.47 -0.33
N CYS A 53 -11.49 7.25 -0.31
CA CYS A 53 -10.83 6.27 0.54
C CYS A 53 -9.94 6.96 1.59
N PRO A 54 -9.62 6.28 2.70
CA PRO A 54 -8.75 6.84 3.74
C PRO A 54 -7.30 6.97 3.25
N GLY A 55 -6.55 7.89 3.85
CA GLY A 55 -5.11 7.95 3.69
C GLY A 55 -4.41 6.68 4.18
N LEU A 56 -3.16 6.48 3.77
CA LEU A 56 -2.39 5.27 4.09
C LEU A 56 -1.20 5.51 5.02
N GLN A 57 -0.93 6.76 5.40
CA GLN A 57 0.12 7.05 6.37
C GLN A 57 -0.17 6.33 7.71
N GLY A 58 0.86 5.70 8.27
CA GLY A 58 0.76 4.93 9.53
C GLY A 58 -0.21 3.75 9.45
N VAL A 59 -0.37 3.12 8.28
CA VAL A 59 -1.25 1.93 8.12
C VAL A 59 -0.87 0.80 9.07
N ARG A 60 0.43 0.62 9.32
CA ARG A 60 0.98 -0.38 10.26
C ARG A 60 0.57 -0.17 11.71
N ASP A 61 0.14 1.04 12.07
CA ASP A 61 -0.29 1.36 13.44
C ASP A 61 -1.75 0.96 13.67
N ARG A 62 -2.50 0.65 12.60
CA ARG A 62 -3.93 0.31 12.64
C ARG A 62 -4.21 -1.16 12.32
N HIS A 63 -3.41 -1.74 11.42
CA HIS A 63 -3.63 -3.09 10.93
C HIS A 63 -2.32 -3.88 10.96
N ASP A 64 -2.39 -5.16 11.34
CA ASP A 64 -1.26 -6.06 11.18
C ASP A 64 -1.10 -6.51 9.71
N LYS A 65 0.09 -7.07 9.39
CA LYS A 65 0.39 -7.53 8.02
C LYS A 65 -0.56 -8.64 7.56
N GLU A 66 -1.07 -9.47 8.46
CA GLU A 66 -1.96 -10.58 8.11
C GLU A 66 -3.33 -10.06 7.68
N TRP A 67 -3.88 -9.09 8.40
CA TRP A 67 -5.11 -8.42 8.05
C TRP A 67 -4.97 -7.69 6.70
N VAL A 68 -3.89 -6.93 6.50
CA VAL A 68 -3.65 -6.21 5.23
C VAL A 68 -3.51 -7.19 4.06
N ARG A 69 -2.84 -8.34 4.25
CA ARG A 69 -2.75 -9.40 3.23
C ARG A 69 -4.11 -9.94 2.83
N LYS A 70 -4.96 -10.25 3.82
CA LYS A 70 -6.33 -10.72 3.60
C LYS A 70 -7.16 -9.67 2.87
N TRP A 71 -7.04 -8.41 3.29
CA TRP A 71 -7.69 -7.28 2.64
C TRP A 71 -7.25 -7.12 1.18
N LEU A 72 -5.95 -7.08 0.88
CA LEU A 72 -5.47 -6.95 -0.50
C LEU A 72 -5.88 -8.12 -1.40
N LYS A 73 -6.09 -9.31 -0.83
CA LYS A 73 -6.51 -10.51 -1.57
C LYS A 73 -8.00 -10.49 -1.95
N ASP A 74 -8.88 -10.26 -0.98
CA ASP A 74 -10.32 -10.17 -1.21
C ASP A 74 -10.95 -9.22 -0.18
N PRO A 75 -10.95 -7.92 -0.46
CA PRO A 75 -11.43 -6.97 0.52
C PRO A 75 -12.97 -6.98 0.62
N ALA A 76 -13.69 -7.59 -0.33
CA ALA A 76 -15.13 -7.79 -0.22
C ALA A 76 -15.46 -8.90 0.79
N GLU A 77 -14.67 -9.98 0.81
CA GLU A 77 -14.76 -11.03 1.83
C GLU A 77 -14.46 -10.45 3.23
N ILE A 78 -13.39 -9.67 3.37
CA ILE A 78 -13.03 -9.05 4.65
C ILE A 78 -14.08 -8.04 5.10
N TRP A 79 -14.59 -7.20 4.19
CA TRP A 79 -15.68 -6.29 4.50
C TRP A 79 -16.93 -7.01 5.02
N LYS A 80 -17.28 -8.15 4.40
CA LYS A 80 -18.43 -8.97 4.82
C LYS A 80 -18.24 -9.57 6.21
N ALA A 81 -17.00 -9.93 6.58
CA ALA A 81 -16.68 -10.49 7.90
C ALA A 81 -16.96 -9.48 9.04
N ASN A 82 -16.86 -8.17 8.76
CA ASN A 82 -17.24 -7.09 9.69
C ASN A 82 -16.57 -7.21 11.07
N ASP A 83 -15.26 -7.46 11.07
CA ASP A 83 -14.43 -7.42 12.28
C ASP A 83 -14.28 -5.99 12.83
N ALA A 84 -13.48 -5.83 13.90
CA ALA A 84 -13.27 -4.53 14.53
C ALA A 84 -12.64 -3.50 13.57
N ASP A 85 -11.72 -3.91 12.71
CA ASP A 85 -11.04 -3.04 11.75
C ASP A 85 -12.00 -2.55 10.66
N VAL A 86 -12.84 -3.43 10.14
CA VAL A 86 -13.90 -3.07 9.20
C VAL A 86 -14.91 -2.13 9.85
N GLN A 87 -15.29 -2.40 11.11
CA GLN A 87 -16.19 -1.53 11.85
C GLN A 87 -15.61 -0.13 12.04
N ASP A 88 -14.33 -0.02 12.40
CA ASP A 88 -13.61 1.26 12.49
C ASP A 88 -13.60 2.01 11.15
N ILE A 89 -13.19 1.35 10.06
CA ILE A 89 -13.19 1.95 8.71
C ILE A 89 -14.58 2.47 8.35
N ASN A 90 -15.63 1.68 8.61
CA ASN A 90 -17.01 2.03 8.32
C ASN A 90 -17.45 3.27 9.12
N VAL A 91 -17.17 3.30 10.43
CA VAL A 91 -17.47 4.46 11.29
C VAL A 91 -16.77 5.72 10.77
N ARG A 92 -15.47 5.63 10.45
CA ARG A 92 -14.70 6.78 9.95
C ARG A 92 -15.19 7.27 8.60
N TYR A 93 -15.51 6.37 7.68
CA TYR A 93 -16.06 6.72 6.36
C TYR A 93 -17.37 7.50 6.48
N PHE A 94 -18.29 7.03 7.33
CA PHE A 94 -19.58 7.68 7.50
C PHE A 94 -19.50 9.00 8.26
N LYS A 95 -18.58 9.11 9.23
CA LYS A 95 -18.22 10.39 9.85
C LYS A 95 -17.73 11.40 8.80
N PHE A 96 -16.85 10.99 7.89
CA PHE A 96 -16.39 11.83 6.79
C PHE A 96 -17.51 12.25 5.84
N ARG A 97 -18.41 11.32 5.48
CA ARG A 97 -19.54 11.58 4.56
C ARG A 97 -20.69 12.37 5.18
N GLY A 98 -20.67 12.63 6.49
CA GLY A 98 -21.76 13.29 7.21
C GLY A 98 -23.05 12.46 7.23
N GLY A 99 -22.93 11.13 7.24
CA GLY A 99 -24.07 10.20 7.22
C GLY A 99 -23.98 9.14 8.31
N ASN A 100 -25.05 8.37 8.49
CA ASN A 100 -25.07 7.24 9.42
C ASN A 100 -24.57 5.96 8.73
N PRO A 101 -23.82 5.09 9.43
CA PRO A 101 -23.43 3.78 8.91
C PRO A 101 -24.61 3.00 8.37
N LYS A 102 -24.53 2.56 7.11
CA LYS A 102 -25.51 1.66 6.51
C LYS A 102 -25.18 0.20 6.85
N PRO A 103 -26.18 -0.71 6.81
CA PRO A 103 -25.94 -2.15 6.91
C PRO A 103 -24.85 -2.63 5.92
N ARG A 104 -24.27 -3.78 6.25
CA ARG A 104 -22.99 -4.32 5.71
C ARG A 104 -22.89 -4.42 4.18
N GLU A 105 -24.00 -4.31 3.46
CA GLU A 105 -24.09 -4.06 2.01
C GLU A 105 -23.75 -2.60 1.64
N SER A 106 -22.81 -2.00 2.36
CA SER A 106 -22.47 -0.60 2.16
C SER A 106 -21.83 -0.40 0.78
N PHE A 107 -21.97 0.82 0.25
CA PHE A 107 -21.31 1.29 -0.98
C PHE A 107 -19.82 0.91 -1.06
N MET A 108 -19.13 0.77 0.07
CA MET A 108 -17.74 0.30 0.11
C MET A 108 -17.57 -1.12 -0.40
N ALA A 109 -18.49 -2.07 -0.15
CA ALA A 109 -18.40 -3.41 -0.75
C ALA A 109 -18.43 -3.37 -2.30
N THR A 110 -19.08 -2.36 -2.89
CA THR A 110 -19.14 -2.16 -4.34
C THR A 110 -17.89 -1.46 -4.90
N VAL A 111 -17.24 -0.57 -4.12
CA VAL A 111 -16.01 0.15 -4.53
C VAL A 111 -14.76 -0.69 -4.29
N ILE A 112 -14.74 -1.47 -3.21
CA ILE A 112 -13.57 -2.16 -2.69
C ILE A 112 -13.28 -3.46 -3.47
N GLY A 113 -14.28 -4.11 -4.06
CA GLY A 113 -14.16 -5.52 -4.46
C GLY A 113 -13.91 -5.87 -5.93
N LYS A 114 -13.76 -4.93 -6.87
CA LYS A 114 -13.79 -5.31 -8.32
C LYS A 114 -12.70 -4.77 -9.23
N GLN A 115 -11.85 -3.83 -8.80
CA GLN A 115 -10.99 -3.11 -9.75
C GLN A 115 -9.55 -3.59 -9.85
N VAL A 116 -9.02 -4.32 -8.84
CA VAL A 116 -7.59 -4.68 -8.81
C VAL A 116 -7.41 -6.15 -8.50
N ILE A 117 -6.75 -6.88 -9.42
CA ILE A 117 -6.31 -8.27 -9.22
C ILE A 117 -4.81 -8.22 -8.90
N LEU A 118 -4.42 -8.80 -7.76
CA LEU A 118 -3.05 -8.90 -7.28
C LEU A 118 -2.60 -10.35 -7.19
N SER A 119 -1.37 -10.63 -7.62
CA SER A 119 -0.71 -11.90 -7.34
C SER A 119 -0.27 -11.98 -5.88
N ALA A 120 0.03 -13.17 -5.38
CA ALA A 120 0.54 -13.34 -4.02
C ALA A 120 1.84 -12.53 -3.80
N GLU A 121 2.72 -12.49 -4.81
CA GLU A 121 3.95 -11.73 -4.74
C GLU A 121 3.72 -10.21 -4.76
N GLU A 122 2.78 -9.73 -5.60
CA GLU A 122 2.40 -8.32 -5.62
C GLU A 122 1.84 -7.87 -4.25
N ILE A 123 1.10 -8.75 -3.57
CA ILE A 123 0.58 -8.48 -2.23
C ILE A 123 1.72 -8.32 -1.22
N GLU A 124 2.72 -9.20 -1.21
CA GLU A 124 3.86 -9.09 -0.29
C GLU A 124 4.66 -7.82 -0.55
N LEU A 125 4.96 -7.52 -1.82
CA LEU A 125 5.70 -6.31 -2.19
C LEU A 125 4.96 -5.03 -1.78
N LEU A 126 3.63 -5.00 -1.97
CA LEU A 126 2.79 -3.90 -1.50
C LEU A 126 2.84 -3.78 0.02
N ILE A 127 2.76 -4.87 0.77
CA ILE A 127 2.83 -4.84 2.24
C ILE A 127 4.17 -4.25 2.70
N GLU A 128 5.29 -4.65 2.09
CA GLU A 128 6.59 -4.07 2.45
C GLU A 128 6.65 -2.56 2.16
N TYR A 129 6.10 -2.11 1.02
CA TYR A 129 5.98 -0.68 0.74
C TYR A 129 5.09 0.04 1.76
N LEU A 130 3.91 -0.50 2.05
CA LEU A 130 2.97 0.06 3.03
C LEU A 130 3.58 0.18 4.44
N TRP A 131 4.52 -0.70 4.79
CA TRP A 131 5.22 -0.65 6.09
C TRP A 131 6.29 0.44 6.18
N THR A 132 6.61 1.10 5.06
CA THR A 132 7.47 2.28 5.02
C THR A 132 6.72 3.60 5.11
N LEU A 133 5.38 3.58 5.05
CA LEU A 133 4.49 4.74 5.13
C LEU A 133 4.19 5.20 6.57
#